data_AF-A0A1S6HGH9-F1
#
_entry.id   AF-A0A1S6HGH9-F1
#
_cell.length_a   1.000
_cell.length_b   1.000
_cell.length_c   1.000
_cell.angle_alpha   90.00
_cell.angle_beta   90.00
_cell.angle_gamma   90.00
#
_symmetry.space_group_name_H-M   'P 1'
#
loop_
_entity.id
_entity.type
_entity.pdbx_description
1 polymer ?
#
loop_
_entity_poly.entity_id
_entity_poly.type
_entity_poly.pdbx_seq_one_letter_code
_entity_poly.pdbx_strand_id
1 'polypeptide(L)'
;NVVNASKGQGFNHPIERLHNNLRARTKTFRGFHGSVESANAIMKGLSIYYNFITKHQAINCCPYELAIPELKDKLNVNNKWLELIQLSNQNI
;
A
#
# COMPACT_ATOMS: atom_id res chain seq x y z
N ASN A 1 -15.82 -21.96 11.60
CA ASN A 1 -15.13 -21.16 10.57
C ASN A 1 -15.40 -21.74 9.20
N VAL A 2 -16.34 -21.16 8.46
CA VAL A 2 -16.64 -21.59 7.09
C VAL A 2 -15.66 -20.85 6.17
N VAL A 3 -14.73 -21.57 5.57
CA VAL A 3 -13.71 -21.01 4.68
C VAL A 3 -14.34 -20.90 3.29
N ASN A 4 -14.14 -19.80 2.54
CA ASN A 4 -14.78 -19.61 1.22
C ASN A 4 -14.61 -20.80 0.24
N ALA A 5 -13.50 -21.53 0.36
CA ALA A 5 -13.26 -22.77 -0.39
C ALA A 5 -14.33 -23.86 -0.15
N SER A 6 -14.90 -23.96 1.05
CA SER A 6 -15.94 -24.95 1.37
C SER A 6 -17.29 -24.66 0.71
N LYS A 7 -17.47 -23.48 0.10
CA LYS A 7 -18.66 -23.11 -0.70
C LYS A 7 -18.42 -23.23 -2.21
N GLY A 8 -17.27 -23.76 -2.65
CA GLY A 8 -16.90 -23.83 -4.07
C GLY A 8 -16.58 -22.47 -4.72
N GLN A 9 -16.45 -21.40 -3.91
CA GLN A 9 -16.26 -20.02 -4.39
C GLN A 9 -14.78 -19.65 -4.63
N GLY A 10 -13.87 -20.63 -4.54
CA GLY A 10 -12.44 -20.42 -4.70
C GLY A 10 -11.78 -19.65 -3.54
N PHE A 11 -10.47 -19.44 -3.64
CA PHE A 11 -9.67 -18.68 -2.68
C PHE A 11 -9.53 -17.23 -3.14
N ASN A 12 -9.54 -16.28 -2.19
CA ASN A 12 -9.31 -14.87 -2.47
C ASN A 12 -7.80 -14.55 -2.41
N HIS A 13 -7.07 -15.06 -3.40
CA HIS A 13 -5.63 -14.89 -3.50
C HIS A 13 -5.13 -13.43 -3.41
N PRO A 14 -5.84 -12.42 -3.97
CA PRO A 14 -5.47 -11.02 -3.76
C PRO A 14 -5.43 -10.60 -2.28
N ILE A 15 -6.45 -10.96 -1.50
CA ILE A 15 -6.51 -10.64 -0.06
C ILE A 15 -5.47 -11.43 0.73
N GLU A 16 -5.25 -12.71 0.40
CA GLU A 16 -4.20 -13.51 1.04
C GLU A 16 -2.81 -12.92 0.82
N ARG A 17 -2.52 -12.47 -0.41
CA ARG A 17 -1.25 -11.79 -0.75
C ARG A 17 -1.11 -10.48 0.02
N LEU A 18 -2.17 -9.68 0.11
CA LEU A 18 -2.18 -8.45 0.90
C LEU A 18 -1.85 -8.73 2.38
N HIS A 19 -2.51 -9.72 2.98
CA HIS A 19 -2.27 -10.09 4.39
C HIS A 19 -0.83 -10.59 4.61
N ASN A 20 -0.27 -11.36 3.68
CA ASN A 20 1.11 -11.83 3.76
C ASN A 20 2.11 -10.66 3.67
N ASN A 21 1.89 -9.71 2.76
CA ASN A 21 2.71 -8.50 2.66
C ASN A 21 2.63 -7.65 3.94
N LEU A 22 1.42 -7.46 4.47
CA LEU A 22 1.19 -6.73 5.71
C LEU A 22 1.96 -7.39 6.87
N ARG A 23 1.79 -8.70 7.07
CA ARG A 23 2.47 -9.46 8.13
C ARG A 23 3.99 -9.36 8.01
N ALA A 24 4.54 -9.47 6.80
CA ALA A 24 5.98 -9.38 6.58
C ALA A 24 6.53 -7.99 6.96
N ARG A 25 5.80 -6.91 6.64
CA ARG A 25 6.19 -5.54 6.96
C ARG A 25 6.02 -5.20 8.44
N THR A 26 4.91 -5.59 9.05
CA THR A 26 4.64 -5.24 10.46
C THR A 26 5.45 -6.08 11.44
N LYS A 27 5.95 -7.26 11.04
CA LYS A 27 6.85 -8.10 11.85
C LYS A 27 8.06 -7.32 12.39
N THR A 28 8.60 -6.39 11.61
CA THR A 28 9.76 -5.56 12.00
C THR A 28 9.39 -4.31 12.78
N PHE A 29 8.11 -3.92 12.82
CA PHE A 29 7.63 -2.74 13.54
C PHE A 29 7.35 -3.02 15.02
N ARG A 30 8.23 -3.81 15.65
CA ARG A 30 8.13 -4.16 17.07
C ARG A 30 8.19 -2.88 17.91
N GLY A 31 7.23 -2.70 18.81
CA GLY A 31 7.08 -1.48 19.62
C GLY A 31 6.06 -0.47 19.08
N PHE A 32 5.62 -0.60 17.81
CA PHE A 32 4.59 0.27 17.21
C PHE A 32 3.20 -0.38 17.13
N HIS A 33 2.98 -1.48 17.86
CA HIS A 33 1.74 -2.27 17.84
C HIS A 33 0.93 -2.16 19.14
N GLY A 34 1.15 -1.09 19.91
CA GLY A 34 0.55 -0.90 21.23
C GLY A 34 -0.76 -0.12 21.23
N SER A 35 -1.21 0.44 20.10
CA SER A 35 -2.40 1.29 20.06
C SER A 35 -3.15 1.23 18.71
N VAL A 36 -4.40 1.68 18.70
CA VAL A 36 -5.23 1.75 17.48
C VAL A 36 -4.72 2.85 16.54
N GLU A 37 -4.23 3.95 17.09
CA GLU A 37 -3.66 5.08 16.35
C GLU A 37 -2.43 4.64 15.57
N SER A 38 -1.54 3.89 16.21
CA SER A 38 -0.35 3.34 15.56
C SER A 38 -0.70 2.34 14.45
N ALA A 39 -1.69 1.46 14.69
CA ALA A 39 -2.21 0.57 13.66
C ALA A 39 -2.77 1.34 12.44
N ASN A 40 -3.56 2.39 12.67
CA ASN A 40 -4.09 3.24 11.60
C ASN A 40 -2.99 3.95 10.81
N ALA A 41 -1.99 4.51 11.51
CA ALA A 41 -0.85 5.17 10.87
C ALA A 41 -0.04 4.20 10.00
N ILE A 42 0.25 2.99 10.51
CA ILE A 42 0.95 1.94 9.76
C ILE A 42 0.16 1.53 8.52
N MET A 43 -1.14 1.27 8.64
CA MET A 43 -1.97 0.87 7.51
C MET A 43 -2.05 1.94 6.44
N LYS A 44 -2.17 3.21 6.83
CA LYS A 44 -2.17 4.36 5.89
C LYS A 44 -0.80 4.55 5.24
N GLY A 45 0.29 4.41 6.00
CA GLY A 45 1.64 4.44 5.43
C GLY A 45 1.89 3.32 4.43
N LEU A 46 1.41 2.11 4.71
CA LEU A 46 1.53 0.96 3.80
C LEU A 46 0.71 1.14 2.53
N SER A 47 -0.50 1.71 2.61
CA SER A 47 -1.29 1.97 1.41
C SER A 47 -0.63 3.01 0.50
N ILE A 48 -0.07 4.08 1.08
CA ILE A 48 0.69 5.08 0.32
C ILE A 48 1.94 4.45 -0.29
N TYR A 49 2.71 3.71 0.50
CA TYR A 49 3.91 3.02 0.01
C TYR A 49 3.59 2.07 -1.16
N TYR A 50 2.54 1.27 -1.03
CA TYR A 50 2.14 0.32 -2.06
C TYR A 50 1.71 0.99 -3.36
N ASN A 51 0.93 2.07 -3.26
CA ASN A 51 0.34 2.74 -4.42
C ASN A 51 1.33 3.67 -5.14
N PHE A 52 2.19 4.37 -4.40
CA PHE A 52 2.99 5.47 -4.95
C PHE A 52 4.49 5.20 -5.01
N ILE A 53 5.03 4.33 -4.15
CA ILE A 53 6.48 4.18 -3.97
C ILE A 53 7.00 2.88 -4.60
N THR A 54 6.39 1.74 -4.26
CA THR A 54 6.86 0.43 -4.73
C THR A 54 6.36 0.13 -6.13
N LYS A 55 7.20 -0.52 -6.95
CA LYS A 55 6.74 -1.13 -8.20
C LYS A 55 5.97 -2.40 -7.88
N HIS A 56 4.83 -2.58 -8.55
CA HIS A 56 4.02 -3.77 -8.40
C HIS A 56 4.50 -4.85 -9.37
N GLN A 57 4.73 -6.06 -8.86
CA GLN A 57 5.37 -7.14 -9.64
C GLN A 57 4.63 -7.49 -10.94
N ALA A 58 3.30 -7.52 -10.93
CA ALA A 58 2.51 -7.91 -12.11
C ALA A 58 2.42 -6.83 -13.20
N ILE A 59 2.46 -5.54 -12.83
CA ILE A 59 2.30 -4.41 -13.78
C ILE A 59 3.62 -3.69 -14.06
N ASN A 60 4.69 -4.05 -13.34
CA ASN A 60 6.05 -3.54 -13.44
C ASN A 60 6.22 -2.01 -13.28
N CYS A 61 5.17 -1.31 -12.84
CA CYS A 61 5.17 0.11 -12.50
C CYS A 61 4.51 0.34 -11.13
N CYS A 62 4.54 1.58 -10.64
CA CYS A 62 3.78 1.94 -9.45
C CYS A 62 2.27 2.04 -9.79
N PRO A 63 1.36 1.51 -8.96
CA PRO A 63 -0.08 1.53 -9.24
C PRO A 63 -0.67 2.89 -9.61
N TYR A 64 -0.19 3.99 -9.01
CA TYR A 64 -0.67 5.33 -9.32
C TYR A 64 -0.42 5.75 -10.78
N GLU A 65 0.62 5.22 -11.44
CA GLU A 65 0.96 5.59 -12.82
C GLU A 65 -0.12 5.15 -13.82
N LEU A 66 -0.87 4.09 -13.48
CA LEU A 66 -2.00 3.61 -14.28
C LEU A 66 -3.31 4.29 -13.86
N ALA A 67 -3.48 4.53 -12.56
CA ALA A 67 -4.72 5.07 -12.02
C ALA A 67 -4.85 6.59 -12.25
N ILE A 68 -3.74 7.33 -12.20
CA ILE A 68 -3.70 8.79 -12.28
C ILE A 68 -2.52 9.22 -13.19
N PRO A 69 -2.72 9.20 -14.52
CA PRO A 69 -1.67 9.53 -15.48
C PRO A 69 -1.09 10.95 -15.30
N GLU A 70 -1.91 11.92 -14.90
CA GLU A 70 -1.50 13.31 -14.63
C GLU A 70 -0.45 13.42 -13.52
N LEU A 71 -0.46 12.48 -12.58
CA LEU A 71 0.47 12.46 -11.46
C LEU A 71 1.81 11.80 -11.82
N LYS A 72 1.85 11.03 -12.92
CA LYS A 72 3.04 10.32 -13.38
C LYS A 72 4.20 11.27 -13.63
N ASP A 73 3.94 12.38 -14.32
CA ASP A 73 4.98 13.35 -14.67
C ASP A 73 5.47 14.11 -13.43
N LYS A 74 4.58 14.37 -12.47
CA LYS A 74 4.91 15.06 -11.20
C LYS A 74 5.74 14.17 -10.26
N LEU A 75 5.42 12.88 -10.18
CA LEU A 75 6.10 11.92 -9.30
C LEU A 75 7.26 11.16 -9.99
N ASN A 76 7.72 11.61 -11.16
CA ASN A 76 8.90 11.07 -11.85
C ASN A 76 10.24 11.55 -11.24
N VAL A 77 10.25 11.77 -9.92
CA VAL A 77 11.41 12.24 -9.16
C VAL A 77 12.02 11.10 -8.35
N ASN A 78 13.32 11.21 -8.05
CA ASN A 78 14.03 10.20 -7.25
C ASN A 78 13.46 10.06 -5.83
N ASN A 79 13.02 11.15 -5.21
CA ASN A 79 12.42 11.15 -3.87
C ASN A 79 10.91 11.40 -3.92
N LYS A 80 10.17 10.33 -4.20
CA LYS A 80 8.71 10.35 -4.28
C LYS A 80 8.04 10.72 -2.96
N TRP A 81 8.64 10.42 -1.81
CA TRP A 81 8.06 10.76 -0.50
C TRP A 81 8.00 12.26 -0.27
N LEU A 82 9.09 12.97 -0.58
CA LEU A 82 9.15 14.41 -0.43
C LEU A 82 8.09 15.09 -1.32
N GLU A 83 7.98 14.65 -2.57
CA GLU A 83 7.01 15.19 -3.52
C GLU A 83 5.57 14.95 -3.07
N LEU A 84 5.25 13.75 -2.56
CA LEU A 84 3.92 13.46 -2.00
C LEU A 84 3.57 14.38 -0.84
N ILE A 85 4.54 14.69 0.03
CA ILE A 85 4.35 15.62 1.15
C ILE A 85 4.12 17.04 0.63
N GLN A 86 4.92 17.48 -0.34
CA GLN A 86 4.76 18.79 -0.96
C GLN A 86 3.39 18.93 -1.64
N LEU A 87 2.96 17.93 -2.39
CA LEU A 87 1.63 17.87 -3.00
C LEU A 87 0.51 17.90 -1.95
N SER A 88 0.68 17.22 -0.81
CA SER A 88 -0.32 17.27 0.27
C SER A 88 -0.45 18.63 0.95
N ASN A 89 0.62 19.44 0.91
CA ASN A 89 0.65 20.78 1.49
C ASN A 89 0.24 21.87 0.50
N GLN A 90 0.25 21.57 -0.80
CA GLN A 90 -0.35 22.41 -1.83
C GLN A 90 -1.87 22.27 -1.71
N ASN A 91 -2.47 23.12 -0.86
CA ASN A 91 -3.93 23.28 -0.81
C ASN A 91 -4.43 23.55 -2.24
N ILE A 92 -5.25 22.63 -2.74
CA ILE A 92 -6.22 22.93 -3.81
C ILE A 92 -7.42 23.60 -3.16
#